data_AF-A0A3D4JL72-F1
#
_entry.id   AF-A0A3D4JL72-F1
#
_cell.length_a   1.000
_cell.length_b   1.000
_cell.length_c   1.000
_cell.angle_alpha   90.00
_cell.angle_beta   90.00
_cell.angle_gamma   90.00
#
_symmetry.space_group_name_H-M   'P 1'
#
loop_
_entity.id
_entity.type
_entity.pdbx_description
1 polymer ?
#
loop_
_entity_poly.entity_id
_entity_poly.type
_entity_poly.pdbx_seq_one_letter_code
_entity_poly.pdbx_strand_id
1 'polypeptide(L)'
;MQDYSINELIEKISADTIIIPKSVAFRKDVYEESKTLFGVVFTECVNDLRSYGSFIDGKTVGKMMKDYVMDMTIPDIQCECLCSPTMASAARSETVMLINKTNLLECLRESQVI
;
A
#
# COMPACT_ATOMS: atom_id res chain seq x y z
N MET A 1 -32.91 5.56 -7.73
CA MET A 1 -31.61 4.89 -7.91
C MET A 1 -30.80 5.82 -8.80
N GLN A 2 -29.62 6.28 -8.37
CA GLN A 2 -28.78 7.14 -9.21
C GLN A 2 -28.17 6.26 -10.31
N ASP A 3 -28.41 6.61 -11.58
CA ASP A 3 -27.74 5.98 -12.70
C ASP A 3 -26.34 6.58 -12.80
N TYR A 4 -25.32 5.79 -12.47
CA TYR A 4 -23.92 6.16 -12.67
C TYR A 4 -23.48 5.78 -14.08
N SER A 5 -22.72 6.65 -14.74
CA SER A 5 -22.03 6.27 -15.96
C SER A 5 -20.93 5.25 -15.64
N ILE A 6 -20.53 4.44 -16.62
CA ILE A 6 -19.41 3.49 -16.46
C ILE A 6 -18.14 4.22 -16.01
N ASN A 7 -17.90 5.43 -16.51
CA ASN A 7 -16.72 6.22 -16.12
C ASN A 7 -16.78 6.65 -14.65
N GLU A 8 -17.94 7.10 -14.17
CA GLU A 8 -18.12 7.45 -12.75
C GLU A 8 -17.96 6.22 -11.84
N LEU A 9 -18.38 5.04 -12.29
CA LEU A 9 -18.16 3.80 -11.55
C LEU A 9 -16.67 3.43 -11.49
N ILE A 10 -15.95 3.57 -12.60
CA ILE A 10 -14.50 3.30 -12.65
C ILE A 10 -13.75 4.27 -11.73
N GLU A 11 -14.04 5.56 -11.78
CA GLU A 11 -13.39 6.56 -10.90
C GLU A 11 -13.60 6.24 -9.42
N LYS A 12 -14.83 5.85 -9.04
CA LYS A 12 -15.14 5.44 -7.67
C LYS A 12 -14.40 4.17 -7.26
N ILE A 13 -14.36 3.15 -8.13
CA ILE A 13 -13.64 1.91 -7.85
C ILE A 13 -12.14 2.19 -7.71
N SER A 14 -11.55 2.99 -8.61
CA SER A 14 -10.12 3.32 -8.57
C SER A 14 -9.74 4.13 -7.34
N ALA A 15 -10.62 5.01 -6.85
CA ALA A 15 -10.39 5.74 -5.60
C ALA A 15 -10.30 4.82 -4.38
N ASP A 16 -11.04 3.71 -4.38
CA ASP A 16 -11.13 2.76 -3.27
C ASP A 16 -10.29 1.48 -3.50
N THR A 17 -9.38 1.47 -4.49
CA THR A 17 -8.57 0.28 -4.82
C THR A 17 -7.21 0.30 -4.12
N ILE A 18 -6.94 -0.72 -3.31
CA ILE A 18 -5.60 -1.00 -2.77
C ILE A 18 -4.78 -1.76 -3.81
N ILE A 19 -3.58 -1.26 -4.10
CA ILE A 19 -2.61 -1.87 -4.99
C ILE A 19 -1.60 -2.68 -4.16
N ILE A 20 -1.58 -4.00 -4.37
CA ILE A 20 -0.51 -4.87 -3.88
C ILE A 20 0.41 -5.21 -5.06
N PRO A 21 1.64 -4.67 -5.13
CA PRO A 21 2.57 -4.98 -6.20
C PRO A 21 2.85 -6.49 -6.29
N LYS A 22 2.98 -7.02 -7.49
CA LYS A 22 3.28 -8.44 -7.78
C LYS A 22 4.55 -8.90 -7.08
N SER A 23 5.57 -8.05 -7.08
CA SER A 23 6.84 -8.25 -6.36
C SER A 23 6.67 -8.48 -4.85
N VAL A 24 5.54 -8.06 -4.26
CA VAL A 24 5.17 -8.32 -2.87
C VAL A 24 4.14 -9.43 -2.76
N ALA A 25 3.10 -9.43 -3.60
CA ALA A 25 2.01 -10.41 -3.58
C ALA A 25 2.50 -11.86 -3.64
N PHE A 26 3.51 -12.14 -4.48
CA PHE A 26 4.04 -13.49 -4.69
C PHE A 26 5.09 -13.94 -3.67
N ARG A 27 5.45 -13.11 -2.70
CA ARG A 27 6.39 -13.50 -1.65
C ARG A 27 5.77 -14.57 -0.75
N LYS A 28 6.55 -15.61 -0.43
CA LYS A 28 6.12 -16.72 0.44
C LYS A 28 6.75 -16.67 1.83
N ASP A 29 7.67 -15.73 2.03
CA ASP A 29 8.47 -15.58 3.24
C ASP A 29 7.92 -14.51 4.20
N VAL A 30 6.68 -14.06 3.99
CA VAL A 30 5.99 -13.03 4.78
C VAL A 30 4.52 -13.40 4.92
N TYR A 31 3.86 -12.89 5.96
CA TYR A 31 2.43 -13.07 6.18
C TYR A 31 1.59 -12.32 5.14
N GLU A 32 0.36 -12.78 4.90
CA GLU A 32 -0.57 -12.10 3.99
C GLU A 32 -0.95 -10.71 4.53
N GLU A 33 -1.10 -10.58 5.84
CA GLU A 33 -1.34 -9.32 6.54
C GLU A 33 -0.21 -8.30 6.28
N SER A 34 1.05 -8.75 6.24
CA SER A 34 2.20 -7.90 5.91
C SER A 34 2.15 -7.38 4.47
N LYS A 35 1.63 -8.20 3.54
CA LYS A 35 1.43 -7.80 2.13
C LYS A 35 0.28 -6.83 1.98
N THR A 36 -0.83 -7.07 2.71
CA THR A 36 -1.97 -6.17 2.77
C THR A 36 -1.54 -4.80 3.32
N LEU A 37 -0.86 -4.77 4.47
CA LEU A 37 -0.37 -3.53 5.07
C LEU A 37 0.59 -2.80 4.13
N PHE A 38 1.49 -3.54 3.46
CA PHE A 38 2.36 -2.96 2.44
C PHE A 38 1.55 -2.30 1.32
N GLY A 39 0.53 -2.99 0.80
CA GLY A 39 -0.32 -2.49 -0.28
C GLY A 39 -1.10 -1.23 0.10
N VAL A 40 -1.71 -1.22 1.29
CA VAL A 40 -2.42 -0.05 1.83
C VAL A 40 -1.49 1.15 1.87
N VAL A 41 -0.38 1.03 2.60
CA VAL A 41 0.58 2.14 2.78
C VAL A 41 1.19 2.58 1.45
N PHE A 42 1.52 1.62 0.58
CA PHE A 42 2.05 1.93 -0.75
C PHE A 42 1.05 2.75 -1.57
N THR A 43 -0.21 2.33 -1.60
CA THR A 43 -1.27 2.97 -2.37
C THR A 43 -1.50 4.39 -1.88
N GLU A 44 -1.62 4.59 -0.58
CA GLU A 44 -1.82 5.91 0.01
C GLU A 44 -0.64 6.85 -0.25
N CYS A 45 0.60 6.39 0.01
CA CYS A 45 1.79 7.20 -0.26
C CYS A 45 1.92 7.58 -1.73
N VAL A 46 1.59 6.67 -2.65
CA VAL A 46 1.64 6.94 -4.09
C VAL A 46 0.53 7.90 -4.51
N ASN A 47 -0.69 7.74 -4.01
CA ASN A 47 -1.80 8.63 -4.31
C ASN A 47 -1.55 10.05 -3.79
N ASP A 48 -1.03 10.18 -2.58
CA ASP A 48 -0.61 11.45 -2.01
C ASP A 48 0.43 12.11 -2.92
N LEU A 49 1.50 11.40 -3.29
CA LEU A 49 2.54 11.94 -4.18
C LEU A 49 2.01 12.32 -5.58
N ARG A 50 1.07 11.55 -6.13
CA ARG A 50 0.40 11.87 -7.40
C ARG A 50 -0.42 13.16 -7.29
N SER A 51 -1.09 13.39 -6.17
CA SER A 51 -1.88 14.60 -5.95
C SER A 51 -1.03 15.89 -6.00
N TYR A 52 0.25 15.80 -5.61
CA TYR A 52 1.20 16.91 -5.68
C TYR A 52 1.83 17.11 -7.07
N GLY A 53 1.49 16.29 -8.07
CA GLY A 53 2.00 16.40 -9.45
C GLY A 53 3.52 16.18 -9.58
N SER A 54 4.16 15.58 -8.58
CA SER A 54 5.62 15.44 -8.51
C SER A 54 6.10 14.17 -9.21
N PHE A 55 7.35 14.18 -9.69
CA PHE A 55 8.02 12.97 -10.13
C PHE A 55 8.18 12.01 -8.95
N ILE A 56 7.63 10.80 -9.07
CA ILE A 56 7.61 9.80 -8.00
C ILE A 56 8.77 8.83 -8.22
N ASP A 57 9.76 8.86 -7.32
CA ASP A 57 10.83 7.87 -7.28
C ASP A 57 10.67 6.90 -6.11
N GLY A 58 11.30 5.73 -6.23
CA GLY A 58 11.22 4.68 -5.21
C GLY A 58 11.85 5.08 -3.87
N LYS A 59 12.79 6.03 -3.84
CA LYS A 59 13.44 6.46 -2.60
C LYS A 59 12.51 7.32 -1.76
N THR A 60 11.81 8.24 -2.41
CA THR A 60 10.83 9.16 -1.81
C THR A 60 9.65 8.36 -1.28
N VAL A 61 9.08 7.48 -2.10
CA VAL A 61 8.01 6.57 -1.68
C VAL A 61 8.45 5.70 -0.52
N GLY A 62 9.63 5.07 -0.61
CA GLY A 62 10.12 4.20 0.46
C GLY A 62 10.38 4.92 1.78
N LYS A 63 10.71 6.22 1.75
CA LYS A 63 10.79 7.03 2.96
C LYS A 63 9.41 7.28 3.54
N MET A 64 8.48 7.79 2.73
CA MET A 64 7.11 8.07 3.17
C MET A 64 6.42 6.83 3.72
N MET A 65 6.54 5.68 3.06
CA MET A 65 5.95 4.43 3.54
C MET A 65 6.47 4.02 4.92
N LYS A 66 7.77 4.23 5.20
CA LYS A 66 8.34 3.92 6.52
C LYS A 66 7.83 4.86 7.59
N ASP A 67 7.83 6.16 7.30
CA ASP A 67 7.35 7.18 8.22
C ASP A 67 5.87 6.88 8.56
N TYR A 68 5.07 6.55 7.54
CA TYR A 68 3.67 6.12 7.72
C TYR A 68 3.56 4.89 8.64
N VAL A 69 4.20 3.78 8.30
CA VAL A 69 4.10 2.52 9.08
C VAL A 69 4.57 2.69 10.53
N MET A 70 5.55 3.55 10.76
CA MET A 70 6.08 3.83 12.09
C MET A 70 5.14 4.69 12.94
N ASP A 71 4.36 5.57 12.32
CA ASP A 71 3.34 6.38 12.98
C ASP A 71 2.04 5.60 13.27
N MET A 72 1.78 4.50 12.55
CA MET A 72 0.61 3.65 12.81
C MET A 72 0.68 2.98 14.18
N THR A 73 -0.44 3.05 14.91
CA THR A 73 -0.64 2.29 16.13
C THR A 73 -1.02 0.84 15.82
N ILE A 74 -0.89 -0.06 16.80
CA ILE A 74 -1.33 -1.45 16.63
C ILE A 74 -2.83 -1.53 16.28
N PRO A 75 -3.74 -0.80 16.95
CA PRO A 75 -5.14 -0.74 16.52
C PRO A 75 -5.36 -0.34 15.07
N ASP A 76 -4.63 0.66 14.56
CA ASP A 76 -4.75 1.08 13.15
C ASP A 76 -4.42 -0.08 12.21
N ILE A 77 -3.31 -0.77 12.47
CA ILE A 77 -2.87 -1.92 11.67
C ILE A 77 -3.88 -3.08 11.76
N GLN A 78 -4.47 -3.31 12.94
CA GLN A 78 -5.50 -4.33 13.09
C GLN A 78 -6.74 -4.01 12.25
N CYS A 79 -7.13 -2.74 12.13
CA CYS A 79 -8.22 -2.31 11.27
C CYS A 79 -7.90 -2.54 9.79
N GLU A 80 -6.72 -2.11 9.33
CA GLU A 80 -6.31 -2.25 7.93
C GLU A 80 -6.14 -3.72 7.51
N CYS A 81 -5.62 -4.56 8.41
CA CYS A 81 -5.29 -5.95 8.09
C CYS A 81 -6.31 -6.97 8.59
N LEU A 82 -7.35 -6.54 9.31
CA LEU A 82 -8.35 -7.39 9.97
C LEU A 82 -7.73 -8.51 10.82
N CYS A 83 -6.72 -8.17 11.62
CA CYS A 83 -5.87 -9.16 12.29
C CYS A 83 -5.78 -8.97 13.82
N SER A 84 -5.16 -9.95 14.49
CA SER A 84 -4.92 -9.90 15.95
C SER A 84 -3.83 -8.88 16.30
N PRO A 85 -3.75 -8.39 17.55
CA PRO A 85 -2.70 -7.44 17.95
C PRO A 85 -1.28 -7.97 17.75
N THR A 86 -1.07 -9.26 18.02
CA THR A 86 0.21 -9.93 17.80
C THR A 86 0.56 -9.97 16.31
N MET A 87 -0.42 -10.29 15.47
CA MET A 87 -0.22 -10.30 14.01
C MET A 87 0.04 -8.88 13.48
N ALA A 88 -0.67 -7.87 13.98
CA ALA A 88 -0.43 -6.47 13.61
C ALA A 88 1.01 -6.04 13.93
N SER A 89 1.56 -6.44 15.08
CA SER A 89 2.95 -6.16 15.43
C SER A 89 3.96 -6.86 14.49
N ALA A 90 3.66 -8.10 14.07
CA ALA A 90 4.47 -8.84 13.11
C ALA A 90 4.39 -8.19 11.72
N ALA A 91 3.18 -7.89 11.25
CA ALA A 91 2.90 -7.22 9.99
C ALA A 91 3.65 -5.89 9.89
N ARG A 92 3.61 -5.04 10.92
CA ARG A 92 4.39 -3.80 10.96
C ARG A 92 5.88 -4.03 10.67
N SER A 93 6.47 -5.00 11.37
CA SER A 93 7.90 -5.29 11.28
C SER A 93 8.28 -5.85 9.91
N GLU A 94 7.47 -6.77 9.39
CA GLU A 94 7.67 -7.34 8.06
C GLU A 94 7.42 -6.33 6.94
N THR A 95 6.44 -5.44 7.07
CA THR A 95 6.21 -4.37 6.09
C THR A 95 7.41 -3.44 6.02
N VAL A 96 8.01 -3.03 7.14
CA VAL A 96 9.27 -2.26 7.14
C VAL A 96 10.40 -3.04 6.45
N MET A 97 10.50 -4.35 6.70
CA MET A 97 11.45 -5.21 5.99
C MET A 97 11.17 -5.25 4.48
N LEU A 98 9.91 -5.39 4.06
CA LEU A 98 9.50 -5.41 2.65
C LEU A 98 9.86 -4.10 1.96
N ILE A 99 9.58 -2.95 2.58
CA ILE A 99 9.96 -1.63 2.04
C ILE A 99 11.48 -1.55 1.80
N ASN A 100 12.29 -2.15 2.67
CA ASN A 100 13.75 -2.15 2.52
C ASN A 100 14.27 -3.12 1.45
N LYS A 101 13.56 -4.23 1.19
CA LYS A 101 14.03 -5.33 0.33
C LYS A 101 13.41 -5.31 -1.06
N THR A 102 12.27 -4.68 -1.23
CA THR A 102 11.53 -4.64 -2.51
C THR A 102 12.03 -3.50 -3.39
N ASN A 103 12.09 -3.73 -4.70
CA ASN A 103 12.38 -2.69 -5.67
C ASN A 103 11.16 -1.79 -5.88
N LEU A 104 11.07 -0.70 -5.10
CA LEU A 104 9.91 0.21 -5.15
C LEU A 104 9.73 0.91 -6.50
N LEU A 105 10.78 1.04 -7.32
CA LEU A 105 10.64 1.55 -8.68
C LEU A 105 9.85 0.57 -9.56
N GLU A 106 10.00 -0.73 -9.34
CA GLU A 106 9.22 -1.77 -10.03
C GLU A 106 7.76 -1.74 -9.56
N CYS A 107 7.53 -1.62 -8.25
CA CYS A 107 6.17 -1.42 -7.70
C CYS A 107 5.46 -0.22 -8.32
N LEU A 108 6.17 0.90 -8.50
CA LEU A 108 5.63 2.11 -9.14
C LEU A 108 5.26 1.90 -10.60
N ARG A 109 6.03 1.09 -11.35
CA ARG A 109 5.68 0.73 -12.73
C ARG A 109 4.45 -0.16 -12.78
N GLU A 110 4.34 -1.10 -11.85
CA GLU A 110 3.16 -1.97 -11.74
C GLU A 110 1.88 -1.18 -11.39
N SER A 111 2.00 -0.10 -10.62
CA SER A 111 0.87 0.74 -10.20
C SER A 111 0.42 1.79 -11.23
N GLN A 112 1.13 1.94 -12.35
CA GLN A 112 0.76 2.83 -13.47
C GLN A 112 -0.21 2.17 -14.47
N VAL A 113 -0.57 0.90 -14.26
CA VAL A 113 -1.37 0.10 -15.22
C VAL A 113 -2.89 0.25 -14.99
N ILE A 114 -3.32 1.12 -14.07
CA ILE A 114 -4.74 1.37 -13.73
C ILE A 114 -5.13 2.78 -14.17
#